data_AF-A0A0D0DFI1-F1
#
_entry.id   AF-A0A0D0DFI1-F1
#
_cell.length_a   1.000
_cell.length_b   1.000
_cell.length_c   1.000
_cell.angle_alpha   90.00
_cell.angle_beta   90.00
_cell.angle_gamma   90.00
#
_symmetry.space_group_name_H-M   'P 1'
#
loop_
_entity.id
_entity.type
_entity.pdbx_description
1 polymer ?
#
loop_
_entity_poly.entity_id
_entity_poly.type
_entity_poly.pdbx_seq_one_letter_code
_entity_poly.pdbx_strand_id
1 'polypeptide(L)'
;MGLVAPLPCPPTEEFSNHEALDTIASHPDLFKVLTPIHIDHFEALLADHPNLVFVRSVCQGLHKGFWPFTNTHLNKWPITWDNSDHPLKTQAERNFIASQIHAELEADHYSAPFGPEIFLGMYSMPIHTVPKPGTDKYHLITDHSAGEFTLNNMIKHEDIAGVTLDNVQNLGNALQLFCCSNSQEELVIWKVDVSEAYRLIPMHPLWQVKQVVYFQGKCYVDHCNVFGGHASQQLFHIIMSLVIWIAVMKLLLYFLYLYVDNFFSFKQRKCLEFYQCYNKFLP
;
A
#
# COMPACT_ATOMS: atom_id res chain seq x y z
N MET A 1 14.61 -11.75 -19.86
CA MET A 1 13.70 -10.99 -18.98
C MET A 1 13.88 -9.53 -19.32
N GLY A 2 12.82 -8.85 -19.78
CA GLY A 2 12.86 -7.40 -19.97
C GLY A 2 13.00 -6.68 -18.63
N LEU A 3 13.72 -5.56 -18.60
CA LEU A 3 13.80 -4.71 -17.42
C LEU A 3 12.41 -4.13 -17.13
N VAL A 4 11.99 -4.16 -15.86
CA VAL A 4 10.73 -3.53 -15.41
C VAL A 4 10.81 -2.03 -15.69
N ALA A 5 9.74 -1.46 -16.26
CA ALA A 5 9.67 -0.02 -16.53
C ALA A 5 9.65 0.79 -15.22
N PRO A 6 10.12 2.05 -15.22
CA PRO A 6 9.92 2.93 -14.08
C PRO A 6 8.43 3.10 -13.78
N LEU A 7 8.12 3.34 -12.50
CA LEU A 7 6.77 3.67 -12.06
C LEU A 7 6.27 4.96 -12.70
N PRO A 8 4.95 5.06 -12.97
CA PRO A 8 4.37 6.27 -13.51
C PRO A 8 4.44 7.40 -12.47
N CYS A 9 4.65 8.61 -12.97
CA CYS A 9 4.33 9.84 -12.26
C CYS A 9 2.97 10.35 -12.74
N PRO A 10 2.34 11.31 -12.04
CA PRO A 10 1.17 11.99 -12.57
C PRO A 10 1.49 12.54 -13.96
N PRO A 11 0.66 12.26 -14.99
CA PRO A 11 0.90 12.77 -16.33
C PRO A 11 0.72 14.30 -16.37
N THR A 12 1.30 14.96 -17.38
CA THR A 12 1.37 16.44 -17.45
C THR A 12 -0.02 17.08 -17.42
N GLU A 13 -1.01 16.37 -17.96
CA GLU A 13 -2.41 16.78 -18.03
C GLU A 13 -3.04 16.91 -16.63
N GLU A 14 -2.61 16.14 -15.63
CA GLU A 14 -3.08 16.29 -14.24
C GLU A 14 -2.66 17.64 -13.65
N PHE A 15 -1.52 18.19 -14.08
CA PHE A 15 -1.07 19.52 -13.68
C PHE A 15 -1.83 20.65 -14.38
N SER A 16 -2.80 20.32 -15.25
CA SER A 16 -3.75 21.29 -15.81
C SER A 16 -5.09 21.31 -15.05
N ASN A 17 -5.26 20.44 -14.03
CA ASN A 17 -6.42 20.47 -13.15
C ASN A 17 -6.28 21.58 -12.11
N HIS A 18 -6.61 22.80 -12.52
CA HIS A 18 -6.49 24.01 -11.69
C HIS A 18 -7.27 23.88 -10.38
N GLU A 19 -8.46 23.27 -10.38
CA GLU A 19 -9.28 23.11 -9.17
C GLU A 19 -8.58 22.23 -8.11
N ALA A 20 -8.00 21.09 -8.53
CA ALA A 20 -7.24 20.24 -7.61
C ALA A 20 -5.96 20.94 -7.11
N LEU A 21 -5.25 21.64 -8.01
CA LEU A 21 -4.03 22.36 -7.66
C LEU A 21 -4.30 23.54 -6.70
N ASP A 22 -5.35 24.31 -6.94
CA ASP A 22 -5.76 25.43 -6.11
C ASP A 22 -6.20 24.94 -4.73
N THR A 23 -6.92 23.81 -4.66
CA THR A 23 -7.27 23.16 -3.39
C THR A 23 -6.01 22.72 -2.62
N ILE A 24 -5.04 22.07 -3.28
CA ILE A 24 -3.78 21.66 -2.66
C ILE A 24 -2.97 22.88 -2.18
N ALA A 25 -2.89 23.93 -3.00
CA ALA A 25 -2.14 25.13 -2.67
C ALA A 25 -2.79 25.94 -1.54
N SER A 26 -4.13 25.95 -1.46
CA SER A 26 -4.88 26.70 -0.44
C SER A 26 -4.98 25.96 0.89
N HIS A 27 -4.86 24.62 0.88
CA HIS A 27 -4.96 23.77 2.07
C HIS A 27 -3.78 22.77 2.17
N PRO A 28 -2.53 23.25 2.16
CA PRO A 28 -1.35 22.36 2.14
C PRO A 28 -1.25 21.48 3.39
N ASP A 29 -1.88 21.87 4.50
CA ASP A 29 -1.97 21.10 5.74
C ASP A 29 -2.79 19.80 5.60
N LEU A 30 -3.65 19.72 4.59
CA LEU A 30 -4.45 18.52 4.28
C LEU A 30 -3.70 17.48 3.45
N PHE A 31 -2.52 17.79 2.93
CA PHE A 31 -1.78 16.91 2.02
C PHE A 31 -0.38 16.65 2.55
N LYS A 32 -0.07 15.39 2.82
CA LYS A 32 1.24 14.98 3.34
C LYS A 32 1.75 13.75 2.63
N VAL A 33 3.05 13.70 2.36
CA VAL A 33 3.72 12.51 1.84
C VAL A 33 4.65 12.00 2.93
N LEU A 34 4.20 10.98 3.67
CA LEU A 34 4.92 10.42 4.80
C LEU A 34 5.07 8.91 4.65
N THR A 35 6.25 8.39 4.96
CA THR A 35 6.51 6.96 5.01
C THR A 35 7.44 6.65 6.18
N PRO A 36 7.24 5.53 6.88
CA PRO A 36 8.19 5.08 7.91
C PRO A 36 9.48 4.51 7.32
N ILE A 37 9.56 4.34 5.99
CA ILE A 37 10.74 3.81 5.31
C ILE A 37 11.86 4.87 5.32
N HIS A 38 13.04 4.49 5.81
CA HIS A 38 14.22 5.36 5.75
C HIS A 38 14.78 5.40 4.32
N ILE A 39 14.25 6.33 3.50
CA ILE A 39 14.43 6.35 2.04
C ILE A 39 15.91 6.37 1.63
N ASP A 40 16.74 7.22 2.24
CA ASP A 40 18.17 7.30 1.89
C ASP A 40 18.93 5.99 2.12
N HIS A 41 18.52 5.23 3.15
CA HIS A 41 19.14 3.95 3.46
C HIS A 41 18.64 2.87 2.51
N PHE A 42 17.34 2.89 2.22
CA PHE A 42 16.72 2.02 1.22
C PHE A 42 17.37 2.20 -0.16
N GLU A 43 17.57 3.45 -0.61
CA GLU A 43 18.24 3.76 -1.88
C GLU A 43 19.72 3.33 -1.86
N ALA A 44 20.43 3.58 -0.76
CA ALA A 44 21.83 3.16 -0.62
C ALA A 44 22.00 1.64 -0.71
N LEU A 45 21.08 0.86 -0.13
CA LEU A 45 21.08 -0.60 -0.23
C LEU A 45 20.81 -1.10 -1.65
N LEU A 46 20.23 -0.27 -2.51
CA LEU A 46 19.86 -0.58 -3.90
C LEU A 46 20.80 0.07 -4.94
N ALA A 47 21.91 0.67 -4.50
CA ALA A 47 22.81 1.45 -5.38
C ALA A 47 23.46 0.64 -6.52
N ASP A 48 23.52 -0.69 -6.39
CA ASP A 48 24.02 -1.64 -7.39
C ASP A 48 22.91 -2.51 -8.00
N HIS A 49 21.64 -2.14 -7.80
CA HIS A 49 20.53 -2.82 -8.45
C HIS A 49 20.67 -2.70 -9.98
N PRO A 50 20.50 -3.79 -10.76
CA PRO A 50 20.72 -3.76 -12.22
C PRO A 50 19.77 -2.83 -12.97
N ASN A 51 18.64 -2.46 -12.36
CA ASN A 51 17.69 -1.51 -12.90
C ASN A 51 17.57 -0.26 -12.00
N LEU A 52 18.55 0.65 -12.10
CA LEU A 52 18.58 1.88 -11.31
C LEU A 52 17.45 2.85 -11.68
N VAL A 53 16.95 2.81 -12.93
CA VAL A 53 15.85 3.66 -13.37
C VAL A 53 14.57 3.31 -12.63
N PHE A 54 14.28 2.01 -12.48
CA PHE A 54 13.17 1.53 -11.66
C PHE A 54 13.35 1.89 -10.18
N VAL A 55 14.52 1.64 -9.59
CA VAL A 55 14.81 1.99 -8.17
C VAL A 55 14.57 3.48 -7.90
N ARG A 56 15.11 4.35 -8.77
CA ARG A 56 14.90 5.81 -8.65
C ARG A 56 13.44 6.19 -8.72
N SER A 57 12.64 5.56 -9.59
CA SER A 57 11.21 5.82 -9.67
C SER A 57 10.46 5.43 -8.38
N VAL A 58 10.85 4.32 -7.73
CA VAL A 58 10.29 3.92 -6.44
C VAL A 58 10.70 4.90 -5.32
N CYS A 59 11.98 5.29 -5.26
CA CYS A 59 12.45 6.26 -4.27
C CYS A 59 11.77 7.63 -4.47
N GLN A 60 11.56 8.05 -5.72
CA GLN A 60 10.77 9.23 -6.03
C GLN A 60 9.33 9.11 -5.54
N GLY A 61 8.69 7.94 -5.71
CA GLY A 61 7.37 7.65 -5.15
C GLY A 61 7.33 7.73 -3.62
N LEU A 62 8.38 7.27 -2.94
CA LEU A 62 8.48 7.40 -1.48
C LEU A 62 8.64 8.86 -1.03
N HIS A 63 9.39 9.68 -1.79
CA HIS A 63 9.61 11.09 -1.46
C HIS A 63 8.45 12.02 -1.83
N LYS A 64 7.76 11.75 -2.95
CA LYS A 64 6.76 12.65 -3.55
C LYS A 64 5.35 12.06 -3.59
N GLY A 65 5.21 10.81 -3.18
CA GLY A 65 3.98 10.04 -3.24
C GLY A 65 3.82 9.29 -4.55
N PHE A 66 3.18 8.14 -4.50
CA PHE A 66 2.94 7.26 -5.64
C PHE A 66 1.73 7.70 -6.47
N TRP A 67 1.82 7.51 -7.79
CA TRP A 67 0.68 7.62 -8.70
C TRP A 67 0.14 6.22 -9.02
N PRO A 68 -1.16 5.94 -8.85
CA PRO A 68 -1.70 4.57 -8.92
C PRO A 68 -2.03 4.13 -10.35
N PHE A 69 -1.18 4.46 -11.33
CA PHE A 69 -1.37 4.07 -12.73
C PHE A 69 -2.69 4.57 -13.33
N THR A 70 -3.19 5.70 -12.83
CA THR A 70 -4.46 6.26 -13.26
C THR A 70 -4.31 7.13 -14.48
N ASN A 71 -5.34 7.09 -15.31
CA ASN A 71 -5.56 8.03 -16.40
C ASN A 71 -6.95 8.64 -16.23
N THR A 72 -6.98 9.84 -15.62
CA THR A 72 -8.22 10.55 -15.31
C THR A 72 -8.87 11.20 -16.55
N HIS A 73 -8.27 11.03 -17.73
CA HIS A 73 -8.77 11.58 -18.99
C HIS A 73 -9.41 10.53 -19.92
N LEU A 74 -9.46 9.25 -19.51
CA LEU A 74 -10.04 8.18 -20.31
C LEU A 74 -11.53 8.38 -20.59
N ASN A 75 -12.28 8.94 -19.63
CA ASN A 75 -13.71 9.19 -19.73
C ASN A 75 -14.02 10.63 -19.30
N LYS A 76 -15.29 11.03 -19.48
CA LYS A 76 -15.80 12.29 -18.93
C LYS A 76 -16.07 12.12 -17.43
N TRP A 77 -15.04 12.30 -16.63
CA TRP A 77 -15.14 12.30 -15.17
C TRP A 77 -15.50 13.72 -14.67
N PRO A 78 -16.33 13.85 -13.62
CA PRO A 78 -16.58 15.14 -13.00
C PRO A 78 -15.29 15.68 -12.35
N ILE A 79 -15.22 16.99 -12.12
CA ILE A 79 -14.08 17.59 -11.44
C ILE A 79 -14.10 17.22 -9.95
N THR A 80 -15.27 17.30 -9.35
CA THR A 80 -15.54 16.99 -7.93
C THR A 80 -16.61 15.91 -7.86
N TRP A 81 -16.44 14.92 -6.99
CA TRP A 81 -17.40 13.84 -6.84
C TRP A 81 -17.52 13.38 -5.39
N ASP A 82 -18.71 13.56 -4.80
CA ASP A 82 -19.01 13.04 -3.47
C ASP A 82 -19.98 11.86 -3.58
N ASN A 83 -19.45 10.66 -3.37
CA ASN A 83 -20.22 9.42 -3.25
C ASN A 83 -19.99 8.78 -1.88
N SER A 84 -19.74 9.60 -0.86
CA SER A 84 -19.47 9.13 0.49
C SER A 84 -20.70 8.58 1.21
N ASP A 85 -21.90 8.89 0.74
CA ASP A 85 -23.13 8.48 1.41
C ASP A 85 -23.29 6.95 1.39
N HIS A 86 -23.03 6.35 2.54
CA HIS A 86 -23.32 4.95 2.79
C HIS A 86 -23.79 4.77 4.23
N PRO A 87 -25.10 4.62 4.47
CA PRO A 87 -25.63 4.57 5.81
C PRO A 87 -25.12 3.33 6.55
N LEU A 88 -24.45 3.56 7.69
CA LEU A 88 -23.95 2.51 8.57
C LEU A 88 -25.10 1.83 9.31
N LYS A 89 -25.11 0.49 9.28
CA LYS A 89 -26.26 -0.31 9.70
C LYS A 89 -26.36 -0.43 11.21
N THR A 90 -25.24 -0.46 11.93
CA THR A 90 -25.20 -0.72 13.37
C THR A 90 -24.33 0.27 14.16
N GLN A 91 -24.56 0.33 15.48
CA GLN A 91 -23.74 1.15 16.37
C GLN A 91 -22.30 0.59 16.51
N ALA A 92 -22.14 -0.73 16.41
CA ALA A 92 -20.83 -1.37 16.47
C ALA A 92 -19.95 -0.94 15.28
N GLU A 93 -20.49 -0.93 14.06
CA GLU A 93 -19.79 -0.46 12.87
C GLU A 93 -19.40 1.02 12.99
N ARG A 94 -20.31 1.87 13.49
CA ARG A 94 -20.00 3.28 13.76
C ARG A 94 -18.85 3.45 14.74
N ASN A 95 -18.88 2.73 15.85
CA ASN A 95 -17.82 2.79 16.86
C ASN A 95 -16.48 2.29 16.31
N PHE A 96 -16.52 1.22 15.50
CA PHE A 96 -15.33 0.69 14.84
C PHE A 96 -14.71 1.70 13.88
N ILE A 97 -15.50 2.30 12.98
CA ILE A 97 -15.00 3.31 12.04
C ILE A 97 -14.44 4.52 12.79
N ALA A 98 -15.13 5.00 13.82
CA ALA A 98 -14.63 6.11 14.64
C ALA A 98 -13.27 5.76 15.28
N SER A 99 -13.10 4.55 15.80
CA SER A 99 -11.83 4.09 16.36
C SER A 99 -10.73 3.94 15.32
N GLN A 100 -11.07 3.48 14.11
CA GLN A 100 -10.12 3.37 13.01
C GLN A 100 -9.66 4.76 12.55
N ILE A 101 -10.58 5.69 12.33
CA ILE A 101 -10.24 7.08 11.95
C ILE A 101 -9.33 7.70 13.01
N HIS A 102 -9.60 7.49 14.29
CA HIS A 102 -8.72 7.99 15.35
C HIS A 102 -7.31 7.38 15.25
N ALA A 103 -7.19 6.08 15.01
CA ALA A 103 -5.89 5.43 14.81
C ALA A 103 -5.15 5.96 13.56
N GLU A 104 -5.86 6.21 12.45
CA GLU A 104 -5.28 6.76 11.22
C GLU A 104 -4.82 8.22 11.39
N LEU A 105 -5.51 8.99 12.24
CA LEU A 105 -5.09 10.35 12.63
C LEU A 105 -3.81 10.32 13.48
N GLU A 106 -3.74 9.44 14.49
CA GLU A 106 -2.55 9.30 15.35
C GLU A 106 -1.32 8.81 14.56
N ALA A 107 -1.54 8.07 13.48
CA ALA A 107 -0.50 7.59 12.57
C ALA A 107 -0.15 8.60 11.45
N ASP A 108 -0.75 9.80 11.44
CA ASP A 108 -0.59 10.81 10.36
C ASP A 108 -0.98 10.29 8.95
N HIS A 109 -1.71 9.18 8.86
CA HIS A 109 -2.23 8.66 7.60
C HIS A 109 -3.40 9.50 7.08
N TYR A 110 -4.19 10.10 8.00
CA TYR A 110 -5.28 11.01 7.64
C TYR A 110 -4.92 12.45 7.98
N SER A 111 -5.44 13.39 7.19
CA SER A 111 -5.38 14.82 7.52
C SER A 111 -6.20 15.15 8.77
N ALA A 112 -5.97 16.34 9.34
CA ALA A 112 -6.92 16.91 10.28
C ALA A 112 -8.34 17.00 9.64
N PRO A 113 -9.42 16.89 10.45
CA PRO A 113 -10.77 16.97 9.93
C PRO A 113 -11.07 18.34 9.34
N PHE A 114 -11.78 18.38 8.21
CA PHE A 114 -12.27 19.61 7.59
C PHE A 114 -13.72 19.46 7.12
N GLY A 115 -14.39 20.60 6.97
CA GLY A 115 -15.73 20.70 6.41
C GLY A 115 -16.79 19.83 7.09
N PRO A 116 -18.02 19.93 6.57
CA PRO A 116 -18.85 18.76 6.27
C PRO A 116 -18.92 18.46 4.77
N GLU A 117 -18.38 19.36 3.93
CA GLU A 117 -18.37 19.27 2.47
C GLU A 117 -16.93 19.14 1.96
N ILE A 118 -16.77 18.46 0.81
CA ILE A 118 -15.47 18.34 0.12
C ILE A 118 -15.16 19.59 -0.71
N PHE A 119 -13.88 19.90 -0.90
CA PHE A 119 -13.44 21.02 -1.74
C PHE A 119 -13.49 20.69 -3.24
N LEU A 120 -13.35 21.70 -4.10
CA LEU A 120 -13.31 21.49 -5.55
C LEU A 120 -12.10 20.64 -5.96
N GLY A 121 -12.32 19.77 -6.96
CA GLY A 121 -11.30 18.81 -7.41
C GLY A 121 -11.22 17.53 -6.56
N MET A 122 -11.93 17.47 -5.42
CA MET A 122 -11.88 16.32 -4.54
C MET A 122 -12.85 15.19 -4.93
N TYR A 123 -12.46 13.96 -4.61
CA TYR A 123 -13.37 12.82 -4.65
C TYR A 123 -13.51 12.21 -3.26
N SER A 124 -14.74 11.87 -2.88
CA SER A 124 -15.02 11.03 -1.72
C SER A 124 -15.74 9.77 -2.14
N MET A 125 -15.17 8.63 -1.76
CA MET A 125 -15.72 7.30 -2.01
C MET A 125 -16.24 6.71 -0.69
N PRO A 126 -17.26 5.85 -0.72
CA PRO A 126 -17.85 5.35 0.50
C PRO A 126 -16.90 4.39 1.21
N ILE A 127 -16.87 4.49 2.53
CA ILE A 127 -16.18 3.52 3.39
C ILE A 127 -17.19 2.54 3.98
N HIS A 128 -16.83 1.27 4.07
CA HIS A 128 -17.67 0.27 4.72
C HIS A 128 -16.86 -0.72 5.53
N THR A 129 -17.56 -1.34 6.49
CA THR A 129 -17.00 -2.37 7.37
C THR A 129 -17.34 -3.75 6.87
N VAL A 130 -16.33 -4.61 6.74
CA VAL A 130 -16.51 -6.03 6.42
C VAL A 130 -16.12 -6.88 7.63
N PRO A 131 -16.99 -7.77 8.11
CA PRO A 131 -16.64 -8.66 9.22
C PRO A 131 -15.52 -9.62 8.81
N LYS A 132 -14.56 -9.80 9.70
CA LYS A 132 -13.48 -10.78 9.53
C LYS A 132 -14.04 -12.19 9.73
N PRO A 133 -13.91 -13.11 8.76
CA PRO A 133 -14.39 -14.47 8.90
C PRO A 133 -13.90 -15.13 10.19
N GLY A 134 -14.84 -15.64 11.00
CA GLY A 134 -14.53 -16.34 12.25
C GLY A 134 -14.12 -15.46 13.43
N THR A 135 -14.30 -14.14 13.38
CA THR A 135 -14.04 -13.23 14.52
C THR A 135 -15.11 -12.12 14.60
N ASP A 136 -15.19 -11.44 15.75
CA ASP A 136 -16.05 -10.25 15.93
C ASP A 136 -15.38 -8.94 15.46
N LYS A 137 -14.26 -9.03 14.71
CA LYS A 137 -13.51 -7.87 14.23
C LYS A 137 -13.99 -7.45 12.83
N TYR A 138 -13.78 -6.20 12.49
CA TYR A 138 -14.07 -5.65 11.16
C TYR A 138 -12.78 -5.28 10.41
N HIS A 139 -12.86 -5.23 9.09
CA HIS A 139 -11.96 -4.50 8.21
C HIS A 139 -12.66 -3.23 7.72
N LEU A 140 -11.91 -2.12 7.62
CA LEU A 140 -12.36 -0.95 6.89
C LEU A 140 -11.96 -1.12 5.41
N ILE A 141 -12.89 -0.89 4.50
CA ILE A 141 -12.64 -0.88 3.05
C ILE A 141 -13.07 0.47 2.50
N THR A 142 -12.21 1.07 1.69
CA THR A 142 -12.58 2.24 0.87
C THR A 142 -13.06 1.71 -0.48
N ASP A 143 -14.34 1.86 -0.77
CA ASP A 143 -14.94 1.28 -1.96
C ASP A 143 -14.69 2.16 -3.20
N HIS A 144 -13.49 2.01 -3.75
CA HIS A 144 -13.08 2.67 -4.99
C HIS A 144 -13.81 2.14 -6.24
N SER A 145 -14.71 1.16 -6.08
CA SER A 145 -15.54 0.57 -7.13
C SER A 145 -17.01 0.99 -7.03
N ALA A 146 -17.39 1.81 -6.05
CA ALA A 146 -18.78 2.21 -5.84
C ALA A 146 -19.23 3.35 -6.77
N GLY A 147 -20.44 3.23 -7.32
CA GLY A 147 -21.10 4.30 -8.08
C GLY A 147 -20.72 4.37 -9.54
N GLU A 148 -21.10 5.46 -10.20
CA GLU A 148 -20.83 5.70 -11.63
C GLU A 148 -19.38 6.14 -11.85
N PHE A 149 -18.90 7.09 -11.03
CA PHE A 149 -17.58 7.68 -11.18
C PHE A 149 -16.51 6.98 -10.32
N THR A 150 -16.39 5.66 -10.47
CA THR A 150 -15.47 4.84 -9.68
C THR A 150 -13.99 5.17 -9.96
N LEU A 151 -13.17 5.23 -8.91
CA LEU A 151 -11.74 5.50 -9.04
C LEU A 151 -11.00 4.33 -9.72
N ASN A 152 -11.42 3.10 -9.45
CA ASN A 152 -10.81 1.91 -10.03
C ASN A 152 -10.96 1.83 -11.56
N ASN A 153 -12.00 2.44 -12.13
CA ASN A 153 -12.17 2.55 -13.58
C ASN A 153 -11.22 3.56 -14.24
N MET A 154 -10.48 4.35 -13.48
CA MET A 154 -9.39 5.21 -13.99
C MET A 154 -8.10 4.42 -14.23
N ILE A 155 -8.01 3.17 -13.76
CA ILE A 155 -6.84 2.30 -13.87
C ILE A 155 -7.15 1.22 -14.91
N LYS A 156 -6.33 1.10 -15.95
CA LYS A 156 -6.49 -0.01 -16.88
C LYS A 156 -5.89 -1.27 -16.28
N HIS A 157 -6.58 -2.40 -16.48
CA HIS A 157 -6.11 -3.69 -15.99
C HIS A 157 -4.72 -4.06 -16.56
N GLU A 158 -4.41 -3.66 -17.79
CA GLU A 158 -3.10 -3.90 -18.42
C GLU A 158 -1.94 -3.22 -17.68
N ASP A 159 -2.17 -2.06 -17.07
CA ASP A 159 -1.15 -1.26 -16.38
C ASP A 159 -0.77 -1.85 -15.01
N ILE A 160 -1.63 -2.70 -14.45
CA ILE A 160 -1.45 -3.35 -13.13
C ILE A 160 -1.32 -4.87 -13.22
N ALA A 161 -1.33 -5.43 -14.42
CA ALA A 161 -1.17 -6.85 -14.64
C ALA A 161 0.26 -7.30 -14.31
N GLY A 162 0.40 -8.52 -13.76
CA GLY A 162 1.69 -9.19 -13.63
C GLY A 162 2.15 -9.52 -12.22
N VAL A 163 1.37 -9.21 -11.17
CA VAL A 163 1.67 -9.74 -9.82
C VAL A 163 1.53 -11.26 -9.85
N THR A 164 2.65 -11.96 -9.67
CA THR A 164 2.65 -13.39 -9.40
C THR A 164 2.96 -13.59 -7.92
N LEU A 165 2.03 -14.20 -7.19
CA LEU A 165 2.20 -14.47 -5.77
C LEU A 165 2.93 -15.81 -5.58
N ASP A 166 3.93 -15.84 -4.69
CA ASP A 166 4.45 -17.09 -4.19
C ASP A 166 3.41 -17.77 -3.33
N ASN A 167 3.36 -19.10 -3.34
CA ASN A 167 2.44 -19.84 -2.51
C ASN A 167 3.14 -20.94 -1.72
N VAL A 168 2.39 -21.68 -0.92
CA VAL A 168 2.91 -22.76 -0.07
C VAL A 168 3.59 -23.86 -0.89
N GLN A 169 3.22 -24.05 -2.17
CA GLN A 169 3.89 -25.01 -3.04
C GLN A 169 5.31 -24.55 -3.40
N ASN A 170 5.54 -23.25 -3.59
CA ASN A 170 6.89 -22.69 -3.79
C ASN A 170 7.79 -23.01 -2.58
N LEU A 171 7.27 -22.82 -1.36
CA LEU A 171 7.96 -23.19 -0.12
C LEU A 171 8.23 -24.70 -0.06
N GLY A 172 7.23 -25.54 -0.36
CA GLY A 172 7.35 -26.99 -0.36
C GLY A 172 8.44 -27.48 -1.32
N ASN A 173 8.50 -26.92 -2.53
CA ASN A 173 9.52 -27.25 -3.53
C ASN A 173 10.92 -26.88 -3.04
N ALA A 174 11.09 -25.72 -2.40
CA ALA A 174 12.39 -25.33 -1.85
C ALA A 174 12.84 -26.16 -0.67
N LEU A 175 11.92 -26.54 0.23
CA LEU A 175 12.21 -27.47 1.30
C LEU A 175 12.71 -28.82 0.74
N GLN A 176 12.05 -29.34 -0.30
CA GLN A 176 12.49 -30.58 -0.95
C GLN A 176 13.90 -30.44 -1.53
N LEU A 177 14.15 -29.38 -2.30
CA LEU A 177 15.46 -29.11 -2.89
C LEU A 177 16.56 -28.99 -1.83
N PHE A 178 16.30 -28.29 -0.73
CA PHE A 178 17.26 -28.13 0.36
C PHE A 178 17.54 -29.46 1.07
N CYS A 179 16.48 -30.22 1.38
CA CYS A 179 16.59 -31.50 2.09
C CYS A 179 17.31 -32.58 1.25
N CYS A 180 17.28 -32.52 -0.09
CA CYS A 180 18.05 -33.44 -0.93
C CYS A 180 19.55 -33.44 -0.61
N SER A 181 20.10 -32.30 -0.20
CA SER A 181 21.52 -32.18 0.18
C SER A 181 21.74 -32.12 1.70
N ASN A 182 20.68 -32.05 2.50
CA ASN A 182 20.73 -31.75 3.94
C ASN A 182 19.72 -32.59 4.74
N SER A 183 19.61 -33.88 4.46
CA SER A 183 18.53 -34.75 4.95
C SER A 183 18.47 -34.95 6.48
N GLN A 184 19.51 -34.57 7.21
CA GLN A 184 19.60 -34.69 8.67
C GLN A 184 19.44 -33.34 9.40
N GLU A 185 19.30 -32.23 8.66
CA GLU A 185 19.21 -30.91 9.26
C GLU A 185 17.79 -30.63 9.75
N GLU A 186 17.68 -30.17 10.99
CA GLU A 186 16.40 -29.72 11.52
C GLU A 186 16.11 -28.29 11.04
N LEU A 187 14.92 -28.10 10.46
CA LEU A 187 14.50 -26.83 9.88
C LEU A 187 13.37 -26.18 10.70
N VAL A 188 13.42 -24.86 10.80
CA VAL A 188 12.39 -24.01 11.38
C VAL A 188 11.79 -23.18 10.26
N ILE A 189 10.49 -23.37 10.02
CA ILE A 189 9.71 -22.53 9.11
C ILE A 189 9.29 -21.28 9.88
N TRP A 190 9.34 -20.14 9.21
CA TRP A 190 8.91 -18.89 9.78
C TRP A 190 8.05 -18.09 8.81
N LYS A 191 7.25 -17.22 9.41
CA LYS A 191 6.41 -16.25 8.74
C LYS A 191 6.58 -14.90 9.44
N VAL A 192 6.75 -13.84 8.66
CA VAL A 192 6.67 -12.46 9.11
C VAL A 192 5.49 -11.79 8.40
N ASP A 193 4.73 -11.02 9.16
CA ASP A 193 3.55 -10.29 8.72
C ASP A 193 3.89 -8.81 8.69
N VAL A 194 3.72 -8.15 7.55
CA VAL A 194 3.99 -6.70 7.42
C VAL A 194 2.78 -5.93 7.91
N SER A 195 2.88 -5.39 9.12
CA SER A 195 1.84 -4.55 9.70
C SER A 195 1.54 -3.34 8.81
N GLU A 196 0.25 -3.04 8.63
CA GLU A 196 -0.23 -1.86 7.91
C GLU A 196 0.35 -1.74 6.48
N ALA A 197 0.57 -2.88 5.79
CA ALA A 197 1.26 -3.00 4.51
C ALA A 197 1.00 -1.86 3.50
N TYR A 198 -0.27 -1.58 3.16
CA TYR A 198 -0.60 -0.53 2.20
C TYR A 198 -0.38 0.87 2.75
N ARG A 199 -0.53 1.08 4.05
CA ARG A 199 -0.32 2.40 4.68
C ARG A 199 1.13 2.85 4.68
N LEU A 200 2.08 1.94 4.46
CA LEU A 200 3.51 2.27 4.29
C LEU A 200 3.81 3.08 3.01
N ILE A 201 2.85 3.14 2.08
CA ILE A 201 2.99 3.70 0.75
C ILE A 201 2.24 5.04 0.68
N PRO A 202 2.96 6.19 0.71
CA PRO A 202 2.31 7.49 0.59
C PRO A 202 1.84 7.70 -0.85
N MET A 203 0.66 8.30 -1.04
CA MET A 203 0.15 8.64 -2.36
C MET A 203 0.54 10.06 -2.75
N HIS A 204 0.64 10.34 -4.04
CA HIS A 204 0.93 11.68 -4.53
C HIS A 204 -0.22 12.64 -4.16
N PRO A 205 0.01 13.92 -3.81
CA PRO A 205 -1.07 14.86 -3.45
C PRO A 205 -2.19 14.98 -4.49
N LEU A 206 -1.85 14.98 -5.79
CA LEU A 206 -2.83 14.92 -6.90
C LEU A 206 -3.69 13.65 -6.92
N TRP A 207 -3.27 12.59 -6.24
CA TRP A 207 -4.10 11.41 -5.99
C TRP A 207 -4.83 11.51 -4.66
N GLN A 208 -4.19 12.05 -3.61
CA GLN A 208 -4.80 12.24 -2.29
C GLN A 208 -6.07 13.10 -2.35
N VAL A 209 -6.16 14.09 -3.23
CA VAL A 209 -7.42 14.85 -3.48
C VAL A 209 -8.58 13.92 -3.85
N LYS A 210 -8.31 12.75 -4.44
CA LYS A 210 -9.32 11.76 -4.78
C LYS A 210 -9.57 10.72 -3.68
N GLN A 211 -8.88 10.81 -2.55
CA GLN A 211 -9.00 9.88 -1.41
C GLN A 211 -9.60 10.57 -0.19
N VAL A 212 -10.69 11.33 -0.36
CA VAL A 212 -11.39 11.94 0.76
C VAL A 212 -12.28 10.91 1.44
N VAL A 213 -12.12 10.77 2.74
CA VAL A 213 -12.95 9.94 3.60
C VAL A 213 -13.91 10.84 4.35
N TYR A 214 -15.20 10.54 4.28
CA TYR A 214 -16.23 11.25 5.04
C TYR A 214 -16.81 10.34 6.13
N PHE A 215 -16.96 10.90 7.32
CA PHE A 215 -17.60 10.22 8.44
C PHE A 215 -18.20 11.22 9.43
N GLN A 216 -19.50 11.08 9.70
CA GLN A 216 -20.24 11.88 10.69
C GLN A 216 -20.07 13.41 10.51
N GLY A 217 -20.24 13.91 9.29
CA GLY A 217 -20.18 15.35 9.02
C GLY A 217 -18.77 15.94 9.01
N LYS A 218 -17.74 15.10 8.86
CA LYS A 218 -16.34 15.50 8.77
C LYS A 218 -15.67 14.79 7.62
N CYS A 219 -14.83 15.51 6.90
CA CYS A 219 -13.98 15.00 5.83
C CYS A 219 -12.53 14.88 6.31
N TYR A 220 -11.81 13.92 5.75
CA TYR A 220 -10.39 13.66 5.99
C TYR A 220 -9.74 13.30 4.65
N VAL A 221 -8.53 13.77 4.38
CA VAL A 221 -7.73 13.31 3.24
C VAL A 221 -6.93 12.09 3.67
N ASP A 222 -7.04 10.97 2.97
CA ASP A 222 -6.19 9.80 3.17
C ASP A 222 -4.89 9.96 2.38
N HIS A 223 -3.77 10.04 3.10
CA HIS A 223 -2.45 10.27 2.54
C HIS A 223 -1.84 9.02 1.93
N CYS A 224 -2.32 7.83 2.28
CA CYS A 224 -1.66 6.57 1.99
C CYS A 224 -2.45 5.73 0.99
N ASN A 225 -1.80 4.68 0.51
CA ASN A 225 -2.44 3.68 -0.33
C ASN A 225 -3.47 2.89 0.51
N VAL A 226 -4.61 2.58 -0.10
CA VAL A 226 -5.79 2.08 0.62
C VAL A 226 -6.15 0.65 0.25
N PHE A 227 -6.89 -0.03 1.13
CA PHE A 227 -7.55 -1.29 0.78
C PHE A 227 -8.80 -1.01 -0.05
N GLY A 228 -8.88 -1.60 -1.25
CA GLY A 228 -9.98 -1.41 -2.21
C GLY A 228 -9.56 -0.79 -3.55
N GLY A 229 -8.34 -0.22 -3.64
CA GLY A 229 -7.77 0.26 -4.90
C GLY A 229 -7.21 -0.86 -5.78
N HIS A 230 -7.46 -0.82 -7.08
CA HIS A 230 -6.94 -1.80 -8.03
C HIS A 230 -5.39 -1.79 -8.12
N ALA A 231 -4.75 -0.63 -8.01
CA ALA A 231 -3.29 -0.51 -8.01
C ALA A 231 -2.64 -0.80 -6.66
N SER A 232 -3.42 -0.90 -5.56
CA SER A 232 -2.88 -0.91 -4.21
C SER A 232 -1.93 -2.08 -3.98
N GLN A 233 -2.35 -3.27 -4.42
CA GLN A 233 -1.55 -4.48 -4.31
C GLN A 233 -0.29 -4.40 -5.19
N GLN A 234 -0.40 -3.92 -6.42
CA GLN A 234 0.72 -3.80 -7.36
C GLN A 234 1.81 -2.87 -6.79
N LEU A 235 1.43 -1.70 -6.27
CA LEU A 235 2.38 -0.77 -5.64
C LEU A 235 3.11 -1.39 -4.46
N PHE A 236 2.39 -2.13 -3.61
CA PHE A 236 3.01 -2.85 -2.49
C PHE A 236 4.01 -3.91 -2.95
N HIS A 237 3.64 -4.73 -3.95
CA HIS A 237 4.53 -5.76 -4.47
C HIS A 237 5.78 -5.17 -5.13
N ILE A 238 5.66 -4.00 -5.77
CA ILE A 238 6.80 -3.30 -6.35
C ILE A 238 7.81 -2.91 -5.28
N ILE A 239 7.38 -2.30 -4.18
CA ILE A 239 8.28 -1.96 -3.07
C ILE A 239 8.87 -3.22 -2.44
N MET A 240 8.02 -4.22 -2.17
CA MET A 240 8.48 -5.47 -1.57
C MET A 240 9.44 -6.25 -2.47
N SER A 241 9.33 -6.16 -3.79
CA SER A 241 10.28 -6.80 -4.71
C SER A 241 11.71 -6.27 -4.52
N LEU A 242 11.85 -4.97 -4.23
CA LEU A 242 13.14 -4.34 -3.92
C LEU A 242 13.62 -4.73 -2.52
N VAL A 243 12.73 -4.83 -1.53
CA VAL A 243 13.08 -5.34 -0.19
C VAL A 243 13.57 -6.79 -0.27
N ILE A 244 12.90 -7.64 -1.05
CA ILE A 244 13.33 -9.01 -1.31
C ILE A 244 14.68 -9.02 -2.01
N TRP A 245 14.88 -8.15 -3.01
CA TRP A 245 16.16 -8.05 -3.69
C TRP A 245 17.28 -7.71 -2.71
N ILE A 246 17.08 -6.75 -1.80
CA ILE A 246 18.05 -6.43 -0.73
C ILE A 246 18.30 -7.67 0.13
N ALA A 247 17.24 -8.34 0.60
CA ALA A 247 17.37 -9.52 1.45
C ALA A 247 18.17 -10.65 0.77
N VAL A 248 17.93 -10.90 -0.52
CA VAL A 248 18.62 -11.95 -1.28
C VAL A 248 20.04 -11.55 -1.64
N MET A 249 20.24 -10.34 -2.17
CA MET A 249 21.51 -9.93 -2.78
C MET A 249 22.50 -9.32 -1.79
N LYS A 250 22.01 -8.72 -0.70
CA LYS A 250 22.84 -8.08 0.34
C LYS A 250 22.95 -8.94 1.59
N LEU A 251 21.85 -9.56 2.00
CA LEU A 251 21.79 -10.36 3.24
C LEU A 251 21.91 -11.86 2.99
N LEU A 252 21.95 -12.30 1.72
CA LEU A 252 22.08 -13.70 1.32
C LEU A 252 20.98 -14.59 1.92
N LEU A 253 19.77 -14.04 2.06
CA LEU A 253 18.58 -14.77 2.50
C LEU A 253 17.92 -15.45 1.30
N TYR A 254 18.33 -16.69 1.03
CA TYR A 254 17.75 -17.51 -0.02
C TYR A 254 16.40 -18.12 0.40
N PHE A 255 15.62 -18.55 -0.59
CA PHE A 255 14.30 -19.18 -0.39
C PHE A 255 13.29 -18.28 0.35
N LEU A 256 13.36 -16.98 0.10
CA LEU A 256 12.39 -16.01 0.63
C LEU A 256 11.20 -15.90 -0.33
N TYR A 257 9.99 -16.01 0.21
CA TYR A 257 8.74 -15.98 -0.53
C TYR A 257 7.80 -14.90 0.00
N LEU A 258 6.96 -14.37 -0.89
CA LEU A 258 5.98 -13.35 -0.58
C LEU A 258 4.58 -13.75 -1.06
N TYR A 259 3.63 -13.77 -0.12
CA TYR A 259 2.20 -13.87 -0.41
C TYR A 259 1.46 -12.68 0.18
N VAL A 260 1.12 -11.71 -0.67
CA VAL A 260 0.51 -10.44 -0.26
C VAL A 260 1.43 -9.73 0.73
N ASP A 261 1.05 -9.64 2.01
CA ASP A 261 1.77 -9.01 3.13
C ASP A 261 2.59 -10.01 3.97
N ASN A 262 2.57 -11.30 3.58
CA ASN A 262 3.19 -12.38 4.33
C ASN A 262 4.52 -12.79 3.70
N PHE A 263 5.60 -12.59 4.45
CA PHE A 263 6.91 -13.15 4.14
C PHE A 263 7.06 -14.50 4.82
N PHE A 264 7.60 -15.47 4.11
CA PHE A 264 7.86 -16.77 4.70
C PHE A 264 9.08 -17.44 4.07
N SER A 265 9.74 -18.24 4.89
CA SER A 265 10.90 -19.03 4.50
C SER A 265 11.17 -20.10 5.56
N PHE A 266 12.33 -20.71 5.50
CA PHE A 266 12.83 -21.63 6.50
C PHE A 266 14.32 -21.38 6.79
N LYS A 267 14.77 -21.77 7.98
CA LYS A 267 16.16 -21.71 8.39
C LYS A 267 16.54 -22.98 9.14
N GLN A 268 17.80 -23.36 9.12
CA GLN A 268 18.31 -24.43 9.98
C GLN A 268 18.18 -24.02 11.45
N ARG A 269 17.73 -24.92 12.32
CA ARG A 269 17.51 -24.65 13.76
C ARG A 269 18.78 -24.20 14.48
N LYS A 270 19.95 -24.66 14.02
CA LYS A 270 21.25 -24.25 14.56
C LYS A 270 21.62 -22.78 14.26
N CYS A 271 20.92 -22.13 13.34
CA CYS A 271 21.15 -20.74 12.94
C CYS A 271 20.17 -19.77 13.58
N LEU A 272 19.37 -20.19 14.56
CA LEU A 272 18.50 -19.27 15.28
C LEU A 272 19.32 -18.34 16.16
N GLU A 273 18.98 -17.06 16.14
CA GLU A 273 19.59 -16.03 16.97
C GLU A 273 18.62 -15.57 18.07
N PHE A 274 19.14 -15.14 19.21
CA PHE A 274 18.31 -14.65 20.30
C PHE A 274 18.00 -13.16 20.11
N TYR A 275 16.73 -12.84 19.88
CA TYR A 275 16.28 -11.46 19.73
C TYR A 275 15.80 -10.93 21.07
N GLN A 276 16.62 -10.08 21.70
CA GLN A 276 16.34 -9.54 23.04
C GLN A 276 15.00 -8.79 23.11
N CYS A 277 14.67 -8.01 22.08
CA CYS A 277 13.41 -7.26 21.99
C CYS A 277 12.16 -8.15 22.03
N TYR A 278 12.28 -9.41 21.62
CA TYR A 278 11.19 -10.39 21.62
C TYR A 278 11.34 -11.48 22.68
N ASN A 279 12.48 -11.51 23.39
CA ASN A 279 12.83 -12.53 24.37
C ASN A 279 12.65 -13.98 23.85
N LYS A 280 13.05 -14.22 22.59
CA LYS A 280 12.95 -15.54 21.94
C LYS A 280 14.01 -15.75 20.87
N PHE A 281 14.32 -17.02 20.60
CA PHE A 281 15.14 -17.41 19.45
C PHE A 281 14.31 -17.33 18.17
N LEU A 282 14.81 -16.62 17.17
CA LEU A 282 14.17 -16.47 15.86
C LEU A 282 15.17 -16.77 14.73
N PRO A 283 14.67 -17.16 13.55
CA PRO A 283 15.47 -17.37 12.35
C PRO A 283 16.25 -16.17 11.84
#